data_AF-A0A1H0N5V5-F1
#
_entry.id   AF-A0A1H0N5V5-F1
#
_cell.length_a   1.000
_cell.length_b   1.000
_cell.length_c   1.000
_cell.angle_alpha   90.00
_cell.angle_beta   90.00
_cell.angle_gamma   90.00
#
_symmetry.space_group_name_H-M   'P 1'
#
loop_
_entity.id
_entity.type
_entity.pdbx_description
1 polymer ?
#
loop_
_entity_poly.entity_id
_entity_poly.type
_entity_poly.pdbx_seq_one_letter_code
_entity_poly.pdbx_strand_id
1 'polypeptide(L)'
;MKKILLLLVFGVFLLSSGMLLADNEGMEEEYDEDIYGPEEPIVWVKPVESVVFEHKVHTMGAELDCESCHDDLFAMEAGAAEENEDFTMATLYEGGYCGACHDGSSAFASNTRCTTCHIGVRGHMRLIGGDGDEGDKH
;
A
#
# COMPACT_ATOMS: atom_id res chain seq x y z
N MET A 1 -32.27 -37.17 -42.68
CA MET A 1 -32.61 -35.93 -41.94
C MET A 1 -32.08 -35.89 -40.50
N LYS A 2 -32.11 -36.98 -39.72
CA LYS A 2 -31.56 -37.02 -38.33
C LYS A 2 -30.03 -36.89 -38.19
N LYS A 3 -29.25 -37.28 -39.22
CA LYS A 3 -27.77 -37.24 -39.18
C LYS A 3 -27.18 -35.84 -39.43
N ILE A 4 -27.92 -34.95 -40.09
CA ILE A 4 -27.50 -33.57 -40.40
C ILE A 4 -27.72 -32.66 -39.18
N LEU A 5 -28.76 -32.93 -38.37
CA LEU A 5 -29.04 -32.20 -37.14
C LEU A 5 -27.97 -32.43 -36.05
N LEU A 6 -27.36 -33.62 -36.01
CA LEU A 6 -26.28 -33.96 -35.06
C LEU A 6 -24.95 -33.26 -35.37
N LEU A 7 -24.67 -32.96 -36.64
CA LEU A 7 -23.44 -32.26 -37.04
C LEU A 7 -23.52 -30.76 -36.74
N LEU A 8 -24.72 -30.15 -36.76
CA LEU A 8 -24.91 -28.75 -36.42
C LEU A 8 -24.79 -28.50 -34.91
N VAL A 9 -25.24 -29.42 -34.06
CA VAL A 9 -25.12 -29.28 -32.59
C VAL A 9 -23.68 -29.49 -32.12
N PHE A 10 -22.92 -30.41 -32.75
CA PHE A 10 -21.50 -30.59 -32.46
C PHE A 10 -20.62 -29.44 -33.00
N GLY A 11 -20.98 -28.86 -34.14
CA GLY A 11 -20.26 -27.72 -34.74
C GLY A 11 -20.40 -26.44 -33.91
N VAL A 12 -21.57 -26.20 -33.29
CA VAL A 12 -21.78 -25.03 -32.41
C VAL A 12 -21.02 -25.18 -31.10
N PHE A 13 -20.89 -26.40 -30.55
CA PHE A 13 -20.14 -26.64 -29.31
C PHE A 13 -18.62 -26.48 -29.47
N LEU A 14 -18.09 -26.76 -30.68
CA LEU A 14 -16.67 -26.54 -31.00
C LEU A 14 -16.34 -25.06 -31.27
N LEU A 15 -17.32 -24.26 -31.71
CA LEU A 15 -17.17 -22.81 -31.88
C LEU A 15 -17.25 -22.04 -30.55
N SER A 16 -17.99 -22.55 -29.56
CA SER A 16 -18.07 -21.92 -28.22
C SER A 16 -16.90 -22.27 -27.30
N SER A 17 -16.04 -23.23 -27.66
CA SER A 17 -14.85 -23.57 -26.88
C SER A 17 -13.57 -22.83 -27.32
N GLY A 18 -13.63 -22.09 -28.43
CA GLY A 18 -12.48 -21.36 -29.01
C GLY A 18 -12.35 -19.90 -28.54
N MET A 19 -13.19 -19.44 -27.62
CA MET A 19 -13.24 -18.04 -27.16
C MET A 19 -13.02 -17.92 -25.64
N LEU A 20 -12.22 -18.83 -25.06
CA LEU A 20 -11.87 -18.85 -23.64
C LEU A 20 -10.36 -18.80 -23.38
N LEU A 21 -9.58 -18.40 -24.37
CA LEU A 21 -8.18 -17.99 -24.19
C LEU A 21 -8.04 -16.56 -24.70
N ALA A 22 -8.81 -15.64 -24.11
CA ALA A 22 -8.29 -14.30 -23.93
C ALA A 22 -7.41 -14.43 -22.70
N ASP A 23 -6.10 -14.47 -22.91
CA ASP A 23 -5.14 -14.49 -21.84
C ASP A 23 -5.50 -13.36 -20.88
N ASN A 24 -5.84 -13.74 -19.65
CA ASN A 24 -5.80 -12.84 -18.49
C ASN A 24 -4.33 -12.56 -18.19
N GLU A 25 -3.60 -12.02 -19.17
CA GLU A 25 -2.44 -11.19 -18.95
C GLU A 25 -3.00 -9.94 -18.29
N GLY A 26 -3.38 -10.08 -17.01
CA GLY A 26 -3.27 -9.01 -16.05
C GLY A 26 -1.82 -8.63 -16.09
N MET A 27 -1.52 -7.71 -17.00
CA MET A 27 -0.28 -7.00 -17.07
C MET A 27 -0.09 -6.45 -15.66
N GLU A 28 0.85 -7.04 -14.92
CA GLU A 28 1.41 -6.36 -13.77
C GLU A 28 2.06 -5.11 -14.37
N GLU A 29 1.28 -4.02 -14.43
CA GLU A 29 1.79 -2.70 -14.80
C GLU A 29 2.97 -2.46 -13.86
N GLU A 30 4.14 -2.20 -14.45
CA GLU A 30 5.37 -1.88 -13.72
C GLU A 30 5.08 -0.73 -12.75
N TYR A 31 5.62 -0.79 -11.52
CA TYR A 31 5.39 0.25 -10.54
C TYR A 31 6.01 1.57 -11.02
N ASP A 32 5.15 2.56 -11.24
CA ASP A 32 5.57 3.88 -11.70
C ASP A 32 5.73 4.83 -10.49
N GLU A 33 6.97 5.11 -10.11
CA GLU A 33 7.28 6.03 -9.01
C GLU A 33 6.83 7.46 -9.27
N ASP A 34 6.68 7.89 -10.53
CA ASP A 34 6.20 9.23 -10.86
C ASP A 34 4.69 9.36 -10.61
N ILE A 35 3.95 8.24 -10.64
CA ILE A 35 2.51 8.19 -10.37
C ILE A 35 2.25 7.89 -8.89
N TYR A 36 2.96 6.91 -8.33
CA TYR A 36 2.65 6.35 -7.03
C TYR A 36 3.59 6.80 -5.91
N GLY A 37 4.67 7.53 -6.23
CA GLY A 37 5.72 7.90 -5.29
C GLY A 37 6.76 6.80 -5.08
N PRO A 38 7.78 7.04 -4.24
CA PRO A 38 8.85 6.06 -3.96
C PRO A 38 8.31 4.68 -3.59
N GLU A 39 8.88 3.62 -4.17
CA GLU A 39 8.48 2.24 -3.85
C GLU A 39 8.94 1.84 -2.43
N GLU A 40 10.15 2.28 -2.05
CA GLU A 40 10.72 1.98 -0.76
C GLU A 40 9.97 2.71 0.38
N PRO A 41 9.71 2.03 1.51
CA PRO A 41 9.06 2.65 2.66
C PRO A 41 9.91 3.78 3.26
N ILE A 42 9.26 4.85 3.68
CA ILE A 42 9.86 5.84 4.57
C ILE A 42 9.84 5.25 5.99
N VAL A 43 10.98 5.30 6.66
CA VAL A 43 11.09 4.95 8.08
C VAL A 43 11.55 6.17 8.86
N TRP A 44 10.67 6.74 9.68
CA TRP A 44 11.05 7.77 10.65
C TRP A 44 11.66 7.12 11.90
N VAL A 45 12.72 7.73 12.39
CA VAL A 45 13.50 7.33 13.56
C VAL A 45 13.36 8.33 14.72
N LYS A 46 12.76 9.49 14.47
CA LYS A 46 12.39 10.50 15.47
C LYS A 46 10.92 10.94 15.31
N PRO A 47 10.25 11.32 16.41
CA PRO A 47 10.71 11.30 17.80
C PRO A 47 10.74 9.88 18.42
N VAL A 48 10.20 8.88 17.72
CA VAL A 48 10.21 7.48 18.15
C VAL A 48 10.82 6.62 17.04
N GLU A 49 11.61 5.64 17.45
CA GLU A 49 12.29 4.72 16.56
C GLU A 49 11.30 3.89 15.73
N SER A 50 11.50 3.88 14.41
CA SER A 50 10.83 2.99 13.46
C SER A 50 9.31 3.19 13.35
N VAL A 51 8.92 4.32 12.75
CA VAL A 51 7.57 4.55 12.22
C VAL A 51 7.61 4.39 10.70
N VAL A 52 6.80 3.50 10.14
CA VAL A 52 6.81 3.20 8.70
C VAL A 52 5.69 3.91 7.96
N PHE A 53 5.98 4.36 6.75
CA PHE A 53 5.01 4.83 5.76
C PHE A 53 5.34 4.30 4.38
N GLU A 54 4.30 3.89 3.66
CA GLU A 54 4.40 3.31 2.32
C GLU A 54 3.55 4.14 1.36
N HIS A 55 4.17 4.75 0.35
CA HIS A 55 3.44 5.54 -0.64
C HIS A 55 2.42 4.68 -1.38
N LYS A 56 2.82 3.50 -1.85
CA LYS A 56 1.94 2.55 -2.55
C LYS A 56 0.61 2.28 -1.83
N VAL A 57 0.60 2.20 -0.50
CA VAL A 57 -0.63 1.98 0.26
C VAL A 57 -1.56 3.19 0.19
N HIS A 58 -1.00 4.40 0.16
CA HIS A 58 -1.76 5.65 0.15
C HIS A 58 -2.14 6.09 -1.27
N THR A 59 -1.25 5.96 -2.25
CA THR A 59 -1.48 6.35 -3.64
C THR A 59 -2.23 5.26 -4.40
N MET A 60 -1.61 4.11 -4.63
CA MET A 60 -2.24 3.00 -5.36
C MET A 60 -3.39 2.36 -4.57
N GLY A 61 -3.22 2.18 -3.26
CA GLY A 61 -4.17 1.46 -2.41
C GLY A 61 -5.38 2.29 -1.97
N ALA A 62 -5.17 3.58 -1.67
CA ALA A 62 -6.22 4.49 -1.21
C ALA A 62 -6.60 5.55 -2.25
N GLU A 63 -6.02 5.48 -3.46
CA GLU A 63 -6.33 6.35 -4.60
C GLU A 63 -6.11 7.84 -4.30
N LEU A 64 -5.10 8.16 -3.49
CA LEU A 64 -4.73 9.55 -3.16
C LEU A 64 -3.70 10.10 -4.14
N ASP A 65 -3.95 11.31 -4.63
CA ASP A 65 -3.01 12.06 -5.45
C ASP A 65 -1.90 12.69 -4.59
N CYS A 66 -0.75 12.99 -5.19
CA CYS A 66 0.42 13.60 -4.53
C CYS A 66 0.06 14.87 -3.72
N GLU A 67 -0.82 15.70 -4.28
CA GLU A 67 -1.29 16.95 -3.69
C GLU A 67 -2.13 16.75 -2.42
N SER A 68 -2.64 15.54 -2.18
CA SER A 68 -3.36 15.19 -0.94
C SER A 68 -2.45 15.24 0.29
N CYS A 69 -1.13 15.17 0.09
CA CYS A 69 -0.14 15.20 1.15
C CYS A 69 0.89 16.32 0.98
N HIS A 70 1.26 16.63 -0.27
CA HIS A 70 2.35 17.56 -0.57
C HIS A 70 1.87 18.88 -1.16
N ASP A 71 2.44 20.02 -0.79
CA ASP A 71 3.42 20.25 0.28
C ASP A 71 2.79 20.66 1.63
N ASP A 72 1.45 20.58 1.71
CA ASP A 72 0.66 21.05 2.86
C ASP A 72 0.90 20.24 4.14
N LEU A 73 0.82 18.90 4.08
CA LEU A 73 0.97 18.03 5.25
C LEU A 73 2.42 17.58 5.45
N PHE A 74 3.13 17.36 4.34
CA PHE A 74 4.52 16.90 4.33
C PHE A 74 5.29 17.60 3.21
N ALA A 75 6.55 17.95 3.45
CA ALA A 75 7.46 18.31 2.36
C ALA A 75 7.79 17.09 1.50
N MET A 76 8.08 17.28 0.21
CA MET A 76 8.61 16.23 -0.68
C MET A 76 10.10 15.94 -0.38
N GLU A 77 10.41 15.68 0.89
CA GLU A 77 11.75 15.38 1.39
C GLU A 77 11.64 14.39 2.56
N ALA A 78 12.17 13.18 2.39
CA ALA A 78 12.16 12.15 3.42
C ALA A 78 12.92 12.63 4.67
N GLY A 79 12.30 12.44 5.85
CA GLY A 79 12.87 12.88 7.13
C GLY A 79 12.62 14.35 7.48
N ALA A 80 12.14 15.20 6.55
CA ALA A 80 11.92 16.62 6.85
C ALA A 80 10.95 16.86 8.02
N ALA A 81 9.91 16.04 8.15
CA ALA A 81 8.95 16.12 9.26
C ALA A 81 9.62 15.83 10.63
N GLU A 82 10.72 15.09 10.69
CA GLU A 82 11.42 14.76 11.94
C GLU A 82 12.10 15.97 12.59
N GLU A 83 12.37 17.01 11.79
CA GLU A 83 12.97 18.26 12.25
C GLU A 83 11.92 19.21 12.85
N ASN A 84 10.63 18.92 12.67
CA ASN A 84 9.55 19.73 13.21
C ASN A 84 9.23 19.32 14.66
N GLU A 85 9.27 20.29 15.58
CA GLU A 85 8.95 20.05 17.01
C GLU A 85 7.51 19.59 17.23
N ASP A 86 6.61 19.89 16.30
CA ASP A 86 5.19 19.51 16.35
C ASP A 86 4.89 18.18 15.67
N PHE A 87 5.89 17.44 15.13
CA PHE A 87 5.68 16.10 14.59
C PHE A 87 5.49 15.07 15.72
N THR A 88 4.31 15.12 16.34
CA THR A 88 3.95 14.36 17.54
C THR A 88 2.54 13.81 17.43
N MET A 89 2.24 12.73 18.18
CA MET A 89 0.89 12.18 18.24
C MET A 89 -0.17 13.19 18.70
N ALA A 90 0.19 14.18 19.52
CA ALA A 90 -0.75 15.22 19.94
C ALA A 90 -1.24 16.03 18.74
N THR A 91 -0.32 16.45 17.86
CA THR A 91 -0.65 17.15 16.61
C THR A 91 -1.45 16.28 15.66
N LEU A 92 -1.14 14.98 15.58
CA LEU A 92 -1.96 14.03 14.82
C LEU A 92 -3.40 13.97 15.35
N TYR A 93 -3.61 14.00 16.66
CA TYR A 93 -4.96 14.02 17.23
C TYR A 93 -5.71 15.32 16.96
N GLU A 94 -4.99 16.40 16.63
CA GLU A 94 -5.54 17.69 16.23
C GLU A 94 -5.73 17.83 14.72
N GLY A 95 -5.45 16.76 13.95
CA GLY A 95 -5.65 16.70 12.50
C GLY A 95 -4.43 17.09 11.66
N GLY A 96 -3.24 17.22 12.26
CA GLY A 96 -2.00 17.43 11.51
C GLY A 96 -1.35 16.13 11.04
N TYR A 97 -0.44 16.22 10.07
CA TYR A 97 0.34 15.09 9.54
C TYR A 97 -0.56 13.89 9.18
N CYS A 98 -0.23 12.68 9.64
CA CYS A 98 -1.01 11.47 9.42
C CYS A 98 -2.45 11.60 9.94
N GLY A 99 -2.65 12.40 10.99
CA GLY A 99 -3.94 12.63 11.64
C GLY A 99 -4.95 13.37 10.79
N ALA A 100 -4.54 14.04 9.71
CA ALA A 100 -5.44 14.69 8.76
C ALA A 100 -6.42 13.69 8.11
N CYS A 101 -6.01 12.42 7.98
CA CYS A 101 -6.84 11.34 7.46
C CYS A 101 -7.03 10.19 8.47
N HIS A 102 -6.05 9.93 9.35
CA HIS A 102 -6.19 8.96 10.45
C HIS A 102 -6.97 9.55 11.64
N ASP A 103 -8.19 9.98 11.36
CA ASP A 103 -9.12 10.68 12.25
C ASP A 103 -10.22 9.75 12.84
N GLY A 104 -10.33 8.52 12.35
CA GLY A 104 -11.39 7.56 12.72
C GLY A 104 -12.63 7.58 11.84
N SER A 105 -12.66 8.46 10.83
CA SER A 105 -13.72 8.60 9.83
C SER A 105 -13.19 8.29 8.44
N SER A 106 -12.14 8.98 8.01
CA SER A 106 -11.51 8.84 6.69
C SER A 106 -10.63 7.59 6.63
N ALA A 107 -9.87 7.35 7.70
CA ALA A 107 -9.13 6.12 7.94
C ALA A 107 -9.22 5.71 9.43
N PHE A 108 -8.56 4.61 9.82
CA PHE A 108 -8.50 4.24 11.23
C PHE A 108 -7.85 5.37 12.05
N ALA A 109 -8.39 5.64 13.24
CA ALA A 109 -7.89 6.73 14.06
C ALA A 109 -6.45 6.47 14.53
N SER A 110 -5.61 7.49 14.50
CA SER A 110 -4.18 7.44 14.87
C SER A 110 -3.95 7.07 16.34
N ASN A 111 -4.94 7.27 17.21
CA ASN A 111 -4.93 6.79 18.60
C ASN A 111 -5.35 5.31 18.74
N THR A 112 -5.53 4.60 17.62
CA THR A 112 -5.83 3.17 17.57
C THR A 112 -4.79 2.44 16.71
N ARG A 113 -4.66 1.13 16.91
CA ARG A 113 -3.81 0.26 16.06
C ARG A 113 -2.35 0.73 15.94
N CYS A 114 -1.74 1.16 17.06
CA CYS A 114 -0.41 1.78 17.12
C CYS A 114 0.67 1.01 16.34
N THR A 115 0.63 -0.33 16.38
CA THR A 115 1.60 -1.23 15.74
C THR A 115 1.49 -1.28 14.22
N THR A 116 0.51 -0.60 13.62
CA THR A 116 0.41 -0.45 12.16
C THR A 116 1.51 0.44 11.63
N CYS A 117 1.81 1.53 12.35
CA CYS A 117 2.85 2.48 11.97
C CYS A 117 4.11 2.31 12.83
N HIS A 118 3.95 2.14 14.16
CA HIS A 118 5.05 1.99 15.10
C HIS A 118 5.50 0.53 15.18
N ILE A 119 6.38 0.13 14.28
CA ILE A 119 6.87 -1.25 14.16
C ILE A 119 8.00 -1.57 15.16
N GLY A 120 8.61 -0.53 15.72
CA GLY A 120 9.73 -0.61 16.66
C GLY A 120 10.99 -1.26 16.05
N VAL A 121 12.06 -1.33 16.85
CA VAL A 121 13.38 -1.83 16.42
C VAL A 121 13.29 -3.21 15.75
N ARG A 122 12.51 -4.13 16.33
CA ARG A 122 12.33 -5.48 15.77
C ARG A 122 11.58 -5.48 14.45
N GLY A 123 10.58 -4.61 14.29
CA GLY A 123 9.89 -4.48 13.01
C GLY A 123 10.81 -3.90 11.94
N HIS A 124 11.60 -2.89 12.29
CA HIS A 124 12.57 -2.29 11.38
C HIS A 124 13.64 -3.28 10.93
N MET A 125 14.20 -4.08 11.84
CA MET A 125 15.17 -5.15 11.51
C MET A 125 14.63 -6.11 10.46
N ARG A 126 13.35 -6.50 10.57
CA ARG A 126 12.67 -7.36 9.59
C ARG A 126 12.51 -6.68 8.24
N LEU A 127 12.14 -5.38 8.23
CA LEU A 127 12.01 -4.61 6.99
C LEU A 127 13.32 -4.50 6.23
N ILE A 128 14.44 -4.28 6.91
CA ILE A 128 15.76 -4.14 6.27
C ILE A 128 16.46 -5.47 6.00
N GLY A 129 15.79 -6.61 6.19
CA GLY A 129 16.34 -7.95 5.95
C GLY A 129 17.42 -8.39 6.96
N GLY A 130 17.42 -7.81 8.16
CA GLY A 130 18.39 -8.07 9.23
C GLY A 130 18.20 -9.39 9.97
N ASP A 131 17.22 -10.21 9.59
CA ASP A 131 16.88 -11.46 10.26
C ASP A 131 17.71 -12.64 9.73
N GLY A 132 19.02 -12.57 9.90
CA GLY A 132 19.81 -13.79 9.98
C GLY A 132 19.48 -14.52 11.29
N ASP A 133 18.73 -15.62 11.20
CA ASP A 133 18.69 -16.75 12.15
C ASP A 133 18.71 -16.41 13.65
N GLU A 134 17.53 -16.43 14.31
CA GLU A 134 17.38 -17.16 15.58
C GLU A 134 15.90 -17.31 15.93
N GLY A 135 15.43 -18.56 15.85
CA GLY A 135 14.07 -18.94 16.20
C GLY A 135 13.76 -18.70 17.67
N ASP A 136 12.76 -17.87 17.94
CA ASP A 136 12.14 -17.79 19.26
C ASP A 136 11.08 -18.89 19.37
N LYS A 137 11.52 -20.02 19.93
CA LYS A 137 10.65 -20.99 20.58
C LYS A 137 10.41 -20.49 21.99
N HIS A 138 9.19 -20.05 22.30
CA HIS A 138 8.60 -20.15 23.63
C HIS A 138 7.11 -20.46 23.50
#